data_AF-A0A2Z5ZSQ7-F1
#
_entry.id   AF-A0A2Z5ZSQ7-F1
#
_cell.length_a   1.000
_cell.length_b   1.000
_cell.length_c   1.000
_cell.angle_alpha   90.00
_cell.angle_beta   90.00
_cell.angle_gamma   90.00
#
_symmetry.space_group_name_H-M   'P 1'
#
loop_
_entity.id
_entity.type
_entity.pdbx_description
1 polymer ?
#
loop_
_entity_poly.entity_id
_entity_poly.type
_entity_poly.pdbx_seq_one_letter_code
_entity_poly.pdbx_strand_id
1 'polypeptide(L)'
;VVHLWVEGVWELIMASVLAYLMIKLNGIDREVVEKWLYVIIGLALFSGILGTGHHFYWIGAPGYWQWIGSLFSTLEVAPFFFMVVFAVKMVLK
;
A
#
# COMPACT_ATOMS: atom_id res chain seq x y z
N VAL A 1 -0.91 -14.44 -8.56
CA VAL A 1 -0.36 -15.05 -7.32
C VAL A 1 0.86 -14.28 -6.84
N VAL A 2 1.95 -14.17 -7.62
CA VAL A 2 3.15 -13.48 -7.12
C VAL A 2 2.87 -12.03 -6.71
N HIS A 3 2.44 -11.16 -7.62
CA HIS A 3 2.21 -9.75 -7.28
C HIS A 3 1.01 -9.57 -6.33
N LEU A 4 -0.24 -9.74 -6.76
CA LEU A 4 -1.38 -9.43 -5.88
C LEU A 4 -1.50 -10.26 -4.60
N TRP A 5 -1.11 -11.54 -4.62
CA TRP A 5 -1.22 -12.37 -3.42
C TRP A 5 0.03 -12.22 -2.52
N VAL A 6 1.26 -12.19 -3.04
CA VAL A 6 2.44 -12.00 -2.17
C VAL A 6 2.62 -10.53 -1.78
N GLU A 7 2.54 -9.60 -2.72
CA GLU A 7 2.75 -8.18 -2.43
C GLU A 7 1.48 -7.59 -1.79
N GLY A 8 0.36 -7.63 -2.51
CA GLY A 8 -0.87 -6.98 -2.08
C GLY A 8 -1.42 -7.48 -0.74
N VAL A 9 -1.47 -8.81 -0.50
CA VAL A 9 -2.00 -9.33 0.78
C VAL A 9 -1.06 -9.04 1.95
N TRP A 10 0.25 -9.22 1.77
CA TRP A 10 1.19 -9.02 2.87
C TRP A 10 1.32 -7.55 3.26
N GLU A 11 1.19 -6.61 2.32
CA GLU A 11 1.10 -5.18 2.59
C GLU A 11 -0.10 -4.84 3.50
N LEU A 12 -1.29 -5.38 3.19
CA LEU A 12 -2.49 -5.15 3.98
C LEU A 12 -2.36 -5.72 5.39
N ILE A 13 -1.78 -6.92 5.52
CA ILE A 13 -1.49 -7.54 6.83
C ILE A 13 -0.51 -6.66 7.61
N MET A 14 0.58 -6.23 6.98
CA MET A 14 1.60 -5.39 7.61
C MET A 14 1.02 -4.06 8.09
N ALA A 15 0.22 -3.37 7.26
CA ALA A 15 -0.43 -2.13 7.64
C ALA A 15 -1.39 -2.33 8.82
N SER A 16 -2.15 -3.44 8.83
CA SER A 16 -3.06 -3.79 9.92
C SER A 16 -2.32 -4.10 11.23
N VAL A 17 -1.21 -4.83 11.15
CA VAL A 17 -0.33 -5.11 12.31
C VAL A 17 0.27 -3.82 12.84
N LEU A 18 0.79 -2.95 11.96
CA LEU A 18 1.35 -1.66 12.37
C LEU A 18 0.29 -0.79 13.06
N ALA A 19 -0.91 -0.69 12.50
CA ALA A 19 -2.03 0.01 13.12
C ALA A 19 -2.39 -0.55 14.50
N TYR A 20 -2.46 -1.88 14.64
CA TYR A 20 -2.69 -2.54 15.91
C TYR A 20 -1.62 -2.20 16.95
N LEU A 21 -0.34 -2.25 16.56
CA LEU A 21 0.78 -1.91 17.45
C LEU A 21 0.71 -0.45 17.89
N MET A 22 0.38 0.49 17.01
CA MET A 22 0.24 1.91 17.36
C MET A 22 -0.88 2.16 18.39
N ILE A 23 -1.98 1.43 18.29
CA ILE A 23 -3.07 1.51 19.28
C ILE A 23 -2.62 0.91 20.62
N LYS A 24 -1.96 -0.25 20.61
CA LYS A 24 -1.66 -1.02 21.82
C LYS A 24 -0.41 -0.56 22.58
N LEU A 25 0.62 -0.14 21.88
CA LEU A 25 1.91 0.22 22.49
C LEU A 25 2.03 1.72 22.74
N ASN A 26 1.52 2.54 21.82
CA ASN A 26 1.65 3.99 21.88
C ASN A 26 0.39 4.68 22.43
N GLY A 27 -0.69 3.95 22.67
CA GLY A 27 -1.94 4.51 23.23
C GLY A 27 -2.61 5.55 22.33
N ILE A 28 -2.33 5.50 21.03
CA ILE A 28 -2.87 6.46 20.06
C ILE A 28 -4.35 6.19 19.86
N ASP A 29 -5.12 7.28 19.76
CA ASP A 29 -6.54 7.20 19.47
C ASP A 29 -6.82 6.35 18.23
N ARG A 30 -7.68 5.36 18.43
CA ARG A 30 -8.12 4.40 17.43
C ARG A 30 -8.70 5.11 16.21
N GLU A 31 -9.48 6.17 16.41
CA GLU A 31 -10.10 6.90 15.29
C GLU A 31 -9.04 7.47 14.33
N VAL A 32 -7.93 7.96 14.88
CA VAL A 32 -6.82 8.51 14.08
C VAL A 32 -6.13 7.38 13.31
N VAL A 33 -5.79 6.29 13.99
CA VAL A 33 -5.09 5.15 13.39
C VAL A 33 -5.92 4.51 12.27
N GLU A 34 -7.22 4.31 12.49
CA GLU A 34 -8.10 3.70 11.48
C GLU A 34 -8.23 4.56 10.22
N LYS A 35 -8.33 5.89 10.36
CA LYS A 35 -8.33 6.81 9.20
C LYS A 35 -7.05 6.67 8.36
N TRP A 36 -5.90 6.62 9.01
CA TRP A 36 -4.62 6.38 8.33
C TRP A 36 -4.56 5.02 7.65
N LEU A 37 -5.03 3.98 8.34
CA LEU A 37 -5.08 2.62 7.80
C LEU A 37 -5.93 2.57 6.52
N TYR A 38 -7.11 3.19 6.50
CA TYR A 38 -7.96 3.22 5.30
C TYR A 38 -7.29 3.94 4.12
N VAL A 39 -6.57 5.04 4.37
CA VAL A 39 -5.82 5.74 3.32
C VAL A 39 -4.73 4.83 2.75
N ILE A 40 -3.94 4.18 3.60
CA ILE A 40 -2.85 3.29 3.18
C ILE A 40 -3.39 2.10 2.39
N ILE A 41 -4.43 1.43 2.90
CA ILE A 41 -5.08 0.29 2.23
C ILE A 41 -5.67 0.71 0.89
N GLY A 42 -6.36 1.86 0.84
CA GLY A 42 -6.96 2.39 -0.37
C GLY A 42 -5.92 2.68 -1.44
N LEU A 43 -4.80 3.31 -1.07
CA LEU A 43 -3.69 3.57 -1.97
C LEU A 43 -3.06 2.26 -2.47
N ALA A 44 -2.72 1.33 -1.58
CA ALA A 44 -2.11 0.06 -1.93
C ALA A 44 -2.95 -0.77 -2.91
N LEU A 45 -4.26 -0.87 -2.67
CA LEU A 45 -5.17 -1.58 -3.58
C LEU A 45 -5.36 -0.85 -4.91
N PHE A 46 -5.53 0.47 -4.88
CA PHE A 46 -5.72 1.26 -6.09
C PHE A 46 -4.49 1.21 -7.01
N SER A 47 -3.29 1.35 -6.45
CA SER A 47 -2.05 1.26 -7.21
C SER A 47 -1.71 -0.18 -7.59
N GLY A 48 -1.70 -1.13 -6.65
CA GLY A 48 -1.22 -2.50 -6.88
C GLY A 48 -2.08 -3.34 -7.83
N ILE A 49 -3.41 -3.15 -7.85
CA ILE A 49 -4.29 -3.89 -8.75
C ILE A 49 -3.93 -3.62 -10.22
N LEU A 50 -3.81 -2.35 -10.59
CA LEU A 50 -3.46 -1.97 -11.96
C LEU A 50 -1.94 -1.97 -12.21
N GLY A 51 -1.15 -1.78 -11.15
CA GLY A 51 0.31 -1.83 -11.16
C GLY A 51 0.85 -3.22 -11.42
N THR A 52 0.07 -4.28 -11.17
CA THR A 52 0.32 -5.65 -11.69
C THR A 52 0.67 -5.64 -13.19
N GLY A 53 0.12 -4.67 -13.93
CA GLY A 53 0.41 -4.42 -15.35
C GLY A 53 1.88 -4.33 -15.72
N HIS A 54 2.77 -3.96 -14.79
CA HIS A 54 4.22 -3.91 -15.08
C HIS A 54 4.86 -5.26 -15.37
N HIS A 55 4.23 -6.37 -14.97
CA HIS A 55 4.66 -7.72 -15.34
C HIS A 55 4.27 -8.06 -16.79
N PHE A 56 3.43 -7.25 -17.44
CA PHE A 56 2.87 -7.54 -18.75
C PHE A 56 3.62 -6.87 -19.90
N TYR A 57 4.62 -6.01 -19.62
CA TYR A 57 5.27 -5.16 -20.62
C TYR A 57 5.83 -5.91 -21.83
N TRP A 58 6.34 -7.13 -21.62
CA TRP A 58 7.12 -7.87 -22.63
C TRP A 58 6.73 -9.33 -22.78
N ILE A 59 5.55 -9.72 -22.29
CA ILE A 59 5.02 -11.11 -22.42
C ILE A 59 4.05 -11.28 -23.60
N GLY A 60 3.95 -10.27 -24.49
CA GLY A 60 3.01 -10.26 -25.62
C GLY A 60 1.60 -9.77 -25.29
N ALA A 61 1.40 -9.14 -24.12
CA ALA A 61 0.13 -8.50 -23.78
C ALA A 61 -0.13 -7.22 -24.60
N PRO A 62 -1.39 -6.74 -24.70
CA PRO A 62 -1.70 -5.49 -25.42
C PRO A 62 -0.90 -4.28 -24.92
N GLY A 63 -0.47 -3.42 -25.86
CA GLY A 63 0.43 -2.30 -25.58
C GLY A 63 -0.07 -1.26 -24.57
N TYR A 64 -1.39 -1.17 -24.33
CA TYR A 64 -1.92 -0.27 -23.31
C TYR A 64 -1.41 -0.60 -21.89
N TRP A 65 -1.00 -1.85 -21.64
CA TRP A 65 -0.43 -2.23 -20.35
C TRP A 65 0.90 -1.55 -20.04
N GLN A 66 1.66 -1.12 -21.05
CA GLN A 66 2.86 -0.32 -20.80
C GLN A 66 2.51 0.99 -20.09
N TRP A 67 1.45 1.66 -20.53
CA TRP A 67 0.98 2.91 -19.92
C TRP A 67 0.32 2.69 -18.56
N ILE A 68 -0.62 1.74 -18.48
CA ILE A 68 -1.34 1.46 -17.23
C ILE A 68 -0.37 0.94 -16.17
N GLY A 69 0.42 -0.08 -16.50
CA GLY A 69 1.42 -0.64 -15.60
C GLY A 69 2.40 0.42 -15.12
N SER A 70 2.90 1.29 -16.00
CA SER A 70 3.92 2.29 -15.61
C SER A 70 3.35 3.31 -14.64
N LEU A 71 2.15 3.82 -14.93
CA LEU A 71 1.51 4.82 -14.08
C LEU A 71 1.21 4.24 -12.70
N PHE A 72 0.54 3.09 -12.64
CA PHE A 72 0.03 2.54 -11.38
C PHE A 72 1.12 1.89 -10.53
N SER A 73 2.12 1.22 -11.13
CA SER A 73 3.27 0.69 -10.36
C SER A 73 4.12 1.81 -9.76
N THR A 74 4.25 2.96 -10.44
CA THR A 74 4.94 4.13 -9.86
C THR A 74 4.20 4.66 -8.63
N LEU A 75 2.87 4.62 -8.64
CA LEU A 75 2.05 5.06 -7.51
C LEU A 75 2.15 4.11 -6.29
N GLU A 76 2.64 2.88 -6.45
CA GLU A 76 2.84 1.94 -5.34
C GLU A 76 3.89 2.42 -4.32
N VAL A 77 4.71 3.41 -4.66
CA VAL A 77 5.61 4.07 -3.69
C VAL A 77 4.82 4.84 -2.61
N ALA A 78 3.63 5.37 -2.95
CA ALA A 78 2.83 6.20 -2.06
C ALA A 78 2.38 5.49 -0.77
N PRO A 79 1.74 4.29 -0.78
CA PRO A 79 1.33 3.62 0.45
C PRO A 79 2.50 3.38 1.42
N PHE A 80 3.66 2.95 0.92
CA PHE A 80 4.85 2.76 1.76
C PHE A 80 5.37 4.07 2.35
N PHE A 81 5.43 5.13 1.55
CA PHE A 81 5.82 6.45 2.05
C PHE A 81 4.87 6.93 3.15
N PHE A 82 3.56 6.77 2.96
CA PHE A 82 2.56 7.12 3.97
C PHE A 82 2.63 6.22 5.21
N MET A 83 3.00 4.94 5.10
CA MET A 83 3.27 4.09 6.28
C MET A 83 4.42 4.63 7.12
N VAL A 84 5.50 5.10 6.50
CA VAL A 84 6.63 5.73 7.21
C VAL A 84 6.20 7.03 7.87
N VAL A 85 5.51 7.91 7.13
CA VAL A 85 4.99 9.17 7.70
C VAL A 85 4.03 8.90 8.85
N PHE A 86 3.13 7.92 8.71
CA PHE A 86 2.23 7.48 9.77
C PHE A 86 3.02 7.07 11.00
N ALA A 87 3.94 6.11 10.90
CA ALA A 87 4.72 5.62 12.04
C ALA A 87 5.51 6.74 12.74
N VAL A 88 6.18 7.60 11.98
CA VAL A 88 6.97 8.71 12.53
C VAL A 88 6.06 9.75 13.21
N LYS A 89 4.98 10.18 12.55
CA LYS A 89 4.04 11.18 13.09
C LYS A 89 3.34 10.69 14.36
N MET A 90 3.08 9.38 14.42
CA MET A 90 2.44 8.74 15.57
C MET A 90 3.35 8.69 16.80
N VAL A 91 4.66 8.53 16.60
CA VAL A 91 5.65 8.47 17.69
C VAL A 91 6.13 9.87 18.11
N LEU A 92 6.33 10.79 17.17
CA LEU A 92 6.82 12.14 17.44
C LEU A 92 5.75 13.10 18.00
N LYS A 93 4.73 12.57 18.68
CA LYS A 93 3.76 13.38 19.44
C LYS A 93 4.42 14.08 20.62
#